data_AF-A0A955W3P8-F1
#
_entry.id   AF-A0A955W3P8-F1
#
_cell.length_a   1.000
_cell.length_b   1.000
_cell.length_c   1.000
_cell.angle_alpha   90.00
_cell.angle_beta   90.00
_cell.angle_gamma   90.00
#
_symmetry.space_group_name_H-M   'P 1'
#
loop_
_entity.id
_entity.type
_entity.pdbx_description
1 polymer ?
#
loop_
_entity_poly.entity_id
_entity_poly.type
_entity_poly.pdbx_seq_one_letter_code
_entity_poly.pdbx_strand_id
1 'polypeptide(L)'
;DLVGRYARTHGPFRAADAQRALHLTVAATELALRALVKAGRLSEGAFLPSGEGHEYCDEQVLKRLRRASLAKHRREVEAVPAETLGRFLPAWHGVGAARRGPEALLDVIAQLEGYPLPASDLERSVLPARLPGFDPRDLDALLSAGDVVFQGQGALGARDLRVALYLAEHVDTLVEPPRTPSATRVPGGPDEAPMESLAARVLRTLAERGALFFHELLSETRGFPADVLATLWGLMADGVVTNDTFLPLRRMGSDARDSRGPARLRGVANRARATRQAPPGGEGRWSLLFPPGFTLDTPVTPTERAEARVTRLLLRHGVVLRESLTSESWQGGFAGAYPVLEALETTGRVRRGYFVDGLGGLHFAWPGAAERLRQLRTRAAEAPAEVLQLAATDPAQPYGAVLPWPVGPGRFARTAGARVWLVDGALTAYRGPSGKNLVTVLPDTEPQRARGAAALVAALATCPDATHLEAVDGAHPRESALAPWLEAAGYRASARGVFRRVSTDPGSAGTNHPP
;
A
#
# COMPACT_ATOMS: atom_id res chain seq x y z
N ASP A 1 1.95 49.27 -19.57
CA ASP A 1 3.26 48.75 -19.10
C ASP A 1 3.63 49.21 -17.69
N LEU A 2 3.50 50.51 -17.36
CA LEU A 2 3.82 51.07 -16.03
C LEU A 2 3.17 50.34 -14.83
N VAL A 3 1.85 50.12 -14.88
CA VAL A 3 1.11 49.38 -13.83
C VAL A 3 1.61 47.94 -13.67
N GLY A 4 1.99 47.29 -14.77
CA GLY A 4 2.57 45.94 -14.74
C GLY A 4 3.99 45.90 -14.15
N ARG A 5 4.77 46.98 -14.27
CA ARG A 5 6.07 47.10 -13.59
C ARG A 5 5.88 47.33 -12.10
N TYR A 6 4.95 48.20 -11.71
CA TYR A 6 4.59 48.47 -10.32
C TYR A 6 4.17 47.18 -9.59
N ALA A 7 3.29 46.39 -10.19
CA ALA A 7 2.80 45.15 -9.59
C ALA A 7 3.90 44.09 -9.35
N ARG A 8 4.98 44.07 -10.15
CA ARG A 8 6.08 43.09 -9.99
C ARG A 8 6.99 43.37 -8.80
N THR A 9 6.96 44.59 -8.27
CA THR A 9 7.82 45.04 -7.17
C THR A 9 7.05 45.26 -5.86
N HIS A 10 5.72 45.18 -5.87
CA HIS A 10 4.87 45.38 -4.71
C HIS A 10 4.09 44.10 -4.38
N GLY A 11 3.81 43.86 -3.09
CA GLY A 11 2.89 42.81 -2.63
C GLY A 11 1.44 43.12 -3.00
N PRO A 12 0.44 42.43 -2.44
CA PRO A 12 -0.95 42.72 -2.76
C PRO A 12 -1.28 44.18 -2.44
N PHE A 13 -1.88 44.88 -3.40
CA PHE A 13 -2.12 46.32 -3.35
C PHE A 13 -3.53 46.66 -3.86
N ARG A 14 -4.06 47.82 -3.46
CA ARG A 14 -5.35 48.34 -3.96
C ARG A 14 -5.13 49.24 -5.17
N ALA A 15 -6.14 49.40 -6.03
CA ALA A 15 -6.06 50.29 -7.19
C ALA A 15 -5.61 51.72 -6.83
N ALA A 16 -6.08 52.22 -5.68
CA ALA A 16 -5.70 53.54 -5.16
C ALA A 16 -4.21 53.67 -4.79
N ASP A 17 -3.53 52.57 -4.43
CA ASP A 17 -2.09 52.58 -4.12
C ASP A 17 -1.27 52.76 -5.40
N ALA A 18 -1.61 52.03 -6.46
CA ALA A 18 -0.97 52.16 -7.76
C ALA A 18 -1.24 53.53 -8.39
N GLN A 19 -2.46 54.06 -8.25
CA GLN A 19 -2.82 55.39 -8.72
C GLN A 19 -1.93 56.46 -8.07
N ARG A 20 -1.82 56.45 -6.74
CA ARG A 20 -1.00 57.41 -5.98
C ARG A 20 0.47 57.30 -6.32
N ALA A 21 1.01 56.08 -6.42
CA ALA A 21 2.43 55.86 -6.66
C ALA A 21 2.87 56.19 -8.10
N LEU A 22 1.98 56.04 -9.08
CA LEU A 22 2.29 56.26 -10.50
C LEU A 22 1.80 57.61 -11.03
N HIS A 23 1.13 58.42 -10.20
CA HIS A 23 0.53 59.71 -10.57
C HIS A 23 -0.41 59.60 -11.80
N LEU A 24 -1.15 58.49 -11.89
CA LEU A 24 -2.11 58.24 -12.97
C LEU A 24 -3.52 58.68 -12.55
N THR A 25 -4.39 58.89 -13.55
CA THR A 25 -5.82 59.08 -13.28
C THR A 25 -6.46 57.76 -12.82
N VAL A 26 -7.56 57.86 -12.07
CA VAL A 26 -8.33 56.70 -11.61
C VAL A 26 -8.74 55.81 -12.79
N ALA A 27 -9.35 56.43 -13.82
CA ALA A 27 -9.84 55.73 -15.00
C ALA A 27 -8.72 54.99 -15.77
N ALA A 28 -7.54 55.62 -15.94
CA ALA A 28 -6.41 54.98 -16.62
C ALA A 28 -5.83 53.81 -15.82
N THR A 29 -5.79 53.93 -14.49
CA THR A 29 -5.29 52.88 -13.59
C THR A 29 -6.21 51.67 -13.59
N GLU A 30 -7.52 51.87 -13.44
CA GLU A 30 -8.51 50.79 -13.44
C GLU A 30 -8.57 50.05 -14.78
N LEU A 31 -8.52 50.78 -15.90
CA LEU A 31 -8.51 50.18 -17.24
C LEU A 31 -7.28 49.30 -17.44
N ALA A 32 -6.11 49.76 -16.98
CA ALA A 32 -4.87 49.00 -17.05
C ALA A 32 -4.88 47.75 -16.15
N LEU A 33 -5.44 47.85 -14.94
CA LEU A 33 -5.58 46.71 -14.02
C LEU A 33 -6.50 45.64 -14.61
N ARG A 34 -7.70 46.03 -15.10
CA ARG A 34 -8.64 45.10 -15.74
C ARG A 34 -8.03 44.40 -16.95
N ALA A 35 -7.29 45.14 -17.79
CA ALA A 35 -6.60 44.55 -18.94
C ALA A 35 -5.53 43.52 -18.52
N LEU A 36 -4.80 43.79 -17.43
CA LEU A 36 -3.78 42.89 -16.91
C LEU A 36 -4.37 41.65 -16.20
N VAL A 37 -5.51 41.79 -15.54
CA VAL A 37 -6.27 40.67 -14.97
C VAL A 37 -6.81 39.78 -16.10
N LYS A 38 -7.43 40.37 -17.13
CA LYS A 38 -7.92 39.62 -18.30
C LYS A 38 -6.79 38.88 -19.04
N ALA A 39 -5.58 39.45 -19.03
CA ALA A 39 -4.38 38.82 -19.59
C ALA A 39 -3.72 37.79 -18.65
N GLY A 40 -4.28 37.51 -17.47
CA GLY A 40 -3.75 36.54 -16.50
C GLY A 40 -2.42 36.94 -15.84
N ARG A 41 -2.04 38.22 -15.91
CA ARG A 41 -0.79 38.73 -15.32
C ARG A 41 -0.97 39.20 -13.88
N LEU A 42 -2.18 39.64 -13.54
CA LEU A 42 -2.59 39.98 -12.19
C LEU A 42 -3.71 39.04 -11.75
N SER A 43 -3.71 38.70 -10.47
CA SER A 43 -4.83 38.07 -9.78
C SER A 43 -5.56 39.11 -8.95
N GLU A 44 -6.90 39.06 -8.94
CA GLU A 44 -7.78 39.92 -8.14
C GLU A 44 -8.45 39.08 -7.04
N GLY A 45 -8.47 39.59 -5.81
CA GLY A 45 -9.08 38.89 -4.68
C GLY A 45 -8.68 39.47 -3.32
N ALA A 46 -9.07 38.78 -2.24
CA ALA A 46 -8.78 39.20 -0.87
C ALA A 46 -7.42 38.65 -0.40
N PHE A 47 -6.35 39.43 -0.56
CA PHE A 47 -4.99 38.97 -0.28
C PHE A 47 -4.34 39.60 0.97
N LEU A 48 -4.93 40.66 1.51
CA LEU A 48 -4.51 41.30 2.75
C LEU A 48 -5.37 40.82 3.92
N PRO A 49 -4.87 40.76 5.17
CA PRO A 49 -5.63 40.29 6.34
C PRO A 49 -6.93 41.05 6.62
N SER A 50 -7.05 42.28 6.13
CA SER A 50 -8.21 43.17 6.22
C SER A 50 -8.83 43.47 4.84
N GLY A 51 -8.59 42.62 3.84
CA GLY A 51 -9.01 42.83 2.47
C GLY A 51 -10.47 42.45 2.21
N GLU A 52 -11.17 43.25 1.41
CA GLU A 52 -12.58 43.06 1.03
C GLU A 52 -12.74 42.49 -0.40
N GLY A 53 -11.67 41.95 -0.99
CA GLY A 53 -11.74 41.28 -2.31
C GLY A 53 -11.39 42.17 -3.50
N HIS A 54 -10.89 43.39 -3.26
CA HIS A 54 -10.52 44.37 -4.30
C HIS A 54 -9.01 44.64 -4.33
N GLU A 55 -8.20 43.63 -3.99
CA GLU A 55 -6.74 43.72 -4.09
C GLU A 55 -6.22 43.02 -5.35
N TYR A 56 -5.16 43.59 -5.91
CA TYR A 56 -4.45 43.04 -7.06
C TYR A 56 -3.07 42.57 -6.64
N CYS A 57 -2.63 41.45 -7.20
CA CYS A 57 -1.25 40.98 -7.03
C CYS A 57 -0.73 40.40 -8.35
N ASP A 58 0.54 40.65 -8.67
CA ASP A 58 1.20 39.99 -9.79
C ASP A 58 1.35 38.49 -9.50
N GLU A 59 1.04 37.65 -10.49
CA GLU A 59 1.00 36.19 -10.31
C GLU A 59 2.35 35.62 -9.86
N GLN A 60 3.48 36.19 -10.30
CA GLN A 60 4.81 35.78 -9.87
C GLN A 60 5.15 36.29 -8.46
N VAL A 61 4.65 37.47 -8.08
CA VAL A 61 4.78 37.98 -6.71
C VAL A 61 3.92 37.16 -5.75
N LEU A 62 2.68 36.85 -6.11
CA LEU A 62 1.77 36.03 -5.30
C LEU A 62 2.34 34.64 -5.05
N LYS A 63 2.92 34.00 -6.08
CA LYS A 63 3.66 32.73 -5.93
C LYS A 63 4.85 32.86 -4.96
N ARG A 64 5.64 33.94 -5.06
CA ARG A 64 6.75 34.22 -4.15
C ARG A 64 6.27 34.44 -2.70
N LEU A 65 5.20 35.19 -2.50
CA LEU A 65 4.62 35.46 -1.18
C LEU A 65 4.03 34.20 -0.56
N ARG A 66 3.31 33.38 -1.33
CA ARG A 66 2.86 32.04 -0.89
C ARG A 66 4.04 31.19 -0.46
N ARG A 67 5.10 31.13 -1.27
CA ARG A 67 6.34 30.40 -0.95
C ARG A 67 7.03 30.92 0.32
N ALA A 68 7.07 32.24 0.53
CA ALA A 68 7.68 32.87 1.71
C ALA A 68 6.84 32.69 2.98
N SER A 69 5.51 32.79 2.87
CA SER A 69 4.57 32.52 3.97
C SER A 69 4.64 31.04 4.38
N LEU A 70 4.68 30.13 3.42
CA LEU A 70 4.94 28.70 3.66
C LEU A 70 6.29 28.51 4.36
N ALA A 71 7.37 29.19 3.92
CA ALA A 71 8.69 29.09 4.55
C ALA A 71 8.73 29.56 6.02
N LYS A 72 7.90 30.55 6.41
CA LYS A 72 7.75 30.97 7.81
C LYS A 72 7.07 29.89 8.65
N HIS A 73 6.04 29.21 8.11
CA HIS A 73 5.36 28.07 8.75
C HIS A 73 6.17 26.75 8.71
N ARG A 74 7.29 26.70 7.97
CA ARG A 74 8.23 25.55 7.98
C ARG A 74 9.11 25.52 9.22
N ARG A 75 9.32 26.66 9.89
CA ARG A 75 10.19 26.79 11.07
C ARG A 75 9.50 26.46 12.40
N GLU A 76 8.18 26.32 12.41
CA GLU A 76 7.37 26.06 13.62
C GLU A 76 7.00 24.57 13.81
N VAL A 77 7.57 23.64 13.03
CA VAL A 77 7.25 22.21 13.15
C VAL A 77 8.34 21.51 13.94
N GLU A 78 8.05 21.19 15.20
CA GLU A 78 8.85 20.24 15.96
C GLU A 78 8.68 18.85 15.33
N ALA A 79 9.77 18.29 14.82
CA ALA A 79 9.80 16.95 14.27
C ALA A 79 9.52 15.91 15.37
N VAL A 80 8.98 14.76 14.98
CA VAL A 80 8.70 13.66 15.91
C VAL A 80 9.78 12.58 15.83
N PRO A 81 10.03 11.82 16.90
CA PRO A 81 10.91 10.66 16.85
C PRO A 81 10.45 9.64 15.79
N ALA A 82 11.40 8.96 15.15
CA ALA A 82 11.16 8.03 14.05
C ALA A 82 10.19 6.89 14.43
N GLU A 83 10.23 6.44 15.67
CA GLU A 83 9.35 5.41 16.24
C GLU A 83 7.87 5.81 16.20
N THR A 84 7.57 7.11 16.13
CA THR A 84 6.21 7.63 15.97
C THR A 84 5.57 7.14 14.67
N LEU A 85 6.36 6.88 13.62
CA LEU A 85 5.87 6.28 12.38
C LEU A 85 5.27 4.88 12.60
N GLY A 86 5.77 4.15 13.60
CA GLY A 86 5.24 2.84 14.01
C GLY A 86 3.83 2.88 14.59
N ARG A 87 3.40 4.04 15.13
CA ARG A 87 2.01 4.28 15.53
C ARG A 87 1.21 4.93 14.42
N PHE A 88 1.84 5.89 13.73
CA PHE A 88 1.19 6.70 12.71
C PHE A 88 0.76 5.89 11.50
N LEU A 89 1.62 5.07 10.89
CA LEU A 89 1.25 4.34 9.67
C LEU A 89 0.10 3.34 9.89
N PRO A 90 0.08 2.50 10.94
CA PRO A 90 -1.08 1.65 11.20
C PRO A 90 -2.37 2.44 11.41
N ALA A 91 -2.32 3.52 12.19
CA ALA A 91 -3.47 4.39 12.41
C ALA A 91 -3.93 5.08 11.12
N TRP A 92 -2.99 5.55 10.29
CA TRP A 92 -3.25 6.19 9.00
C TRP A 92 -3.91 5.23 8.00
N HIS A 93 -3.51 3.96 8.04
CA HIS A 93 -4.13 2.88 7.27
C HIS A 93 -5.46 2.38 7.85
N GLY A 94 -5.87 2.87 9.02
CA GLY A 94 -7.06 2.40 9.74
C GLY A 94 -6.96 0.93 10.15
N VAL A 95 -5.76 0.46 10.49
CA VAL A 95 -5.56 -0.85 11.11
C VAL A 95 -6.28 -0.87 12.46
N GLY A 96 -7.05 -1.93 12.72
CA GLY A 96 -7.84 -2.05 13.95
C GLY A 96 -9.11 -1.19 14.01
N ALA A 97 -9.39 -0.38 12.98
CA ALA A 97 -10.65 0.35 12.89
C ALA A 97 -11.81 -0.60 12.57
N ALA A 98 -12.99 -0.37 13.17
CA ALA A 98 -14.18 -1.19 12.96
C ALA A 98 -14.93 -0.84 11.66
N ARG A 99 -14.23 -0.85 10.52
CA ARG A 99 -14.81 -0.62 9.18
C ARG A 99 -15.36 -1.94 8.62
N ARG A 100 -16.50 -1.90 7.93
CA ARG A 100 -17.17 -3.09 7.37
C ARG A 100 -17.90 -2.77 6.07
N GLY A 101 -18.12 -3.80 5.26
CA GLY A 101 -18.89 -3.73 4.02
C GLY A 101 -18.07 -3.39 2.77
N PRO A 102 -18.71 -3.41 1.59
CA PRO A 102 -18.05 -3.26 0.30
C PRO A 102 -17.46 -1.87 0.07
N GLU A 103 -18.13 -0.80 0.52
CA GLU A 103 -17.62 0.58 0.43
C GLU A 103 -16.32 0.75 1.21
N ALA A 104 -16.26 0.19 2.43
CA ALA A 104 -15.05 0.20 3.23
C ALA A 104 -13.91 -0.61 2.59
N LEU A 105 -14.23 -1.67 1.85
CA LEU A 105 -13.24 -2.42 1.08
C LEU A 105 -12.70 -1.58 -0.08
N LEU A 106 -13.56 -0.87 -0.81
CA LEU A 106 -13.13 0.07 -1.86
C LEU A 106 -12.22 1.16 -1.31
N ASP A 107 -12.54 1.77 -0.16
CA ASP A 107 -11.68 2.78 0.50
C ASP A 107 -10.31 2.21 0.88
N VAL A 108 -10.28 0.98 1.40
CA VAL A 108 -9.03 0.28 1.72
C VAL A 108 -8.22 0.01 0.47
N ILE A 109 -8.86 -0.45 -0.60
CA ILE A 109 -8.22 -0.69 -1.89
C ILE A 109 -7.67 0.62 -2.44
N ALA A 110 -8.44 1.71 -2.43
CA ALA A 110 -8.05 3.06 -2.89
C ALA A 110 -6.74 3.54 -2.24
N GLN A 111 -6.53 3.23 -0.96
CA GLN A 111 -5.30 3.57 -0.25
C GLN A 111 -4.11 2.64 -0.61
N LEU A 112 -4.39 1.38 -0.97
CA LEU A 112 -3.40 0.36 -1.28
C LEU A 112 -3.07 0.27 -2.78
N GLU A 113 -3.80 0.96 -3.66
CA GLU A 113 -3.70 0.79 -5.11
C GLU A 113 -2.27 0.88 -5.62
N GLY A 114 -1.86 -0.09 -6.44
CA GLY A 114 -0.51 -0.11 -7.02
C GLY A 114 0.61 -0.52 -6.06
N TYR A 115 0.35 -0.85 -4.79
CA TYR A 115 1.37 -1.43 -3.90
C TYR A 115 1.47 -2.95 -4.13
N PRO A 116 2.63 -3.48 -4.55
CA PRO A 116 2.79 -4.91 -4.81
C PRO A 116 2.85 -5.71 -3.50
N LEU A 117 1.85 -6.56 -3.26
CA LEU A 117 1.74 -7.42 -2.08
C LEU A 117 1.74 -8.90 -2.47
N PRO A 118 2.31 -9.79 -1.64
CA PRO A 118 2.04 -11.22 -1.81
C PRO A 118 0.53 -11.48 -1.74
N ALA A 119 -0.02 -12.20 -2.72
CA ALA A 119 -1.44 -12.51 -2.79
C ALA A 119 -1.90 -13.25 -1.52
N SER A 120 -1.03 -14.10 -0.97
CA SER A 120 -1.31 -14.81 0.29
C SER A 120 -1.46 -13.88 1.50
N ASP A 121 -0.61 -12.85 1.64
CA ASP A 121 -0.67 -11.90 2.76
C ASP A 121 -1.80 -10.87 2.57
N LEU A 122 -2.13 -10.52 1.33
CA LEU A 122 -3.20 -9.56 1.00
C LEU A 122 -4.52 -9.98 1.66
N GLU A 123 -5.00 -11.19 1.38
CA GLU A 123 -6.28 -11.68 1.91
C GLU A 123 -6.19 -12.22 3.33
N ARG A 124 -5.05 -12.80 3.73
CA ARG A 124 -4.92 -13.40 5.08
C ARG A 124 -4.59 -12.39 6.17
N SER A 125 -4.07 -11.21 5.83
CA SER A 125 -3.56 -10.28 6.83
C SER A 125 -3.79 -8.82 6.51
N VAL A 126 -3.46 -8.36 5.30
CA VAL A 126 -3.51 -6.93 4.98
C VAL A 126 -4.96 -6.40 4.97
N LEU A 127 -5.86 -7.07 4.25
CA LEU A 127 -7.28 -6.69 4.22
C LEU A 127 -7.97 -6.93 5.58
N PRO A 128 -7.85 -8.11 6.22
CA PRO A 128 -8.46 -8.34 7.54
C PRO A 128 -7.99 -7.39 8.64
N ALA A 129 -6.72 -6.93 8.61
CA ALA A 129 -6.21 -5.97 9.59
C ALA A 129 -6.93 -4.61 9.54
N ARG A 130 -7.55 -4.28 8.40
CA ARG A 130 -8.25 -3.02 8.13
C ARG A 130 -9.78 -3.16 8.16
N LEU A 131 -10.25 -4.39 7.96
CA LEU A 131 -11.66 -4.77 7.83
C LEU A 131 -11.95 -5.99 8.71
N PRO A 132 -12.32 -5.78 9.99
CA PRO A 132 -12.69 -6.87 10.88
C PRO A 132 -13.87 -7.67 10.31
N GLY A 133 -13.66 -8.98 10.11
CA GLY A 133 -14.66 -9.85 9.48
C GLY A 133 -14.65 -9.82 7.94
N PHE A 134 -13.55 -9.39 7.32
CA PHE A 134 -13.34 -9.46 5.87
C PHE A 134 -13.71 -10.84 5.31
N ASP A 135 -14.60 -10.85 4.31
CA ASP A 135 -14.96 -12.04 3.56
C ASP A 135 -14.29 -11.99 2.18
N PRO A 136 -13.48 -12.99 1.79
CA PRO A 136 -12.88 -13.07 0.46
C PRO A 136 -13.90 -12.95 -0.69
N ARG A 137 -15.16 -13.31 -0.46
CA ARG A 137 -16.24 -13.20 -1.45
C ARG A 137 -16.57 -11.75 -1.81
N ASP A 138 -16.33 -10.80 -0.91
CA ASP A 138 -16.55 -9.38 -1.18
C ASP A 138 -15.55 -8.89 -2.24
N LEU A 139 -14.29 -9.33 -2.17
CA LEU A 139 -13.29 -9.03 -3.18
C LEU A 139 -13.64 -9.67 -4.52
N ASP A 140 -14.11 -10.91 -4.54
CA ASP A 140 -14.56 -11.56 -5.78
C ASP A 140 -15.74 -10.81 -6.41
N ALA A 141 -16.69 -10.33 -5.59
CA ALA A 141 -17.83 -9.57 -6.08
C ALA A 141 -17.38 -8.27 -6.76
N LEU A 142 -16.43 -7.53 -6.17
CA LEU A 142 -15.88 -6.30 -6.78
C LEU A 142 -15.10 -6.58 -8.06
N LEU A 143 -14.31 -7.66 -8.12
CA LEU A 143 -13.59 -8.08 -9.32
C LEU A 143 -14.55 -8.48 -10.45
N SER A 144 -15.60 -9.24 -10.11
CA SER A 144 -16.60 -9.71 -11.08
C SER A 144 -17.52 -8.59 -11.55
N ALA A 145 -17.81 -7.60 -10.70
CA ALA A 145 -18.53 -6.38 -11.06
C ALA A 145 -17.69 -5.45 -11.95
N GLY A 146 -16.37 -5.59 -11.91
CA GLY A 146 -15.43 -4.73 -12.64
C GLY A 146 -15.14 -3.42 -11.92
N ASP A 147 -15.42 -3.30 -10.62
CA ASP A 147 -15.07 -2.13 -9.80
C ASP A 147 -13.59 -2.14 -9.41
N VAL A 148 -13.01 -3.34 -9.32
CA VAL A 148 -11.61 -3.58 -8.96
C VAL A 148 -10.98 -4.45 -10.04
N VAL A 149 -9.70 -4.18 -10.32
CA VAL A 149 -8.84 -4.99 -11.18
C VAL A 149 -7.55 -5.29 -10.42
N PHE A 150 -6.90 -6.41 -10.71
CA PHE A 150 -5.57 -6.69 -10.18
C PHE A 150 -4.57 -7.01 -11.28
N GLN A 151 -3.31 -6.67 -11.02
CA GLN A 151 -2.18 -6.95 -11.89
C GLN A 151 -1.13 -7.74 -11.12
N GLY A 152 -0.58 -8.79 -11.73
CA GLY A 152 0.60 -9.46 -11.17
C GLY A 152 1.88 -8.65 -11.35
N GLN A 153 2.76 -8.75 -10.37
CA GLN A 153 3.98 -7.96 -10.18
C GLN A 153 5.17 -8.88 -9.90
N GLY A 154 5.20 -10.03 -10.56
CA GLY A 154 6.22 -11.07 -10.43
C GLY A 154 5.84 -12.22 -9.50
N ALA A 155 6.35 -13.41 -9.82
CA ALA A 155 6.15 -14.62 -9.03
C ALA A 155 6.92 -14.59 -7.71
N LEU A 156 6.33 -15.20 -6.67
CA LEU A 156 6.94 -15.36 -5.35
C LEU A 156 7.08 -16.86 -5.04
N GLY A 157 8.07 -17.49 -5.66
CA GLY A 157 8.22 -18.94 -5.65
C GLY A 157 7.12 -19.65 -6.45
N ALA A 158 6.86 -20.91 -6.14
CA ALA A 158 5.92 -21.75 -6.90
C ALA A 158 4.47 -21.69 -6.40
N ARG A 159 4.20 -20.99 -5.28
CA ARG A 159 2.91 -21.07 -4.55
C ARG A 159 2.31 -19.71 -4.21
N ASP A 160 2.93 -18.63 -4.65
CA ASP A 160 2.44 -17.28 -4.39
C ASP A 160 2.93 -16.32 -5.49
N LEU A 161 2.28 -15.17 -5.57
CA LEU A 161 2.54 -14.13 -6.56
C LEU A 161 2.46 -12.77 -5.88
N ARG A 162 3.26 -11.80 -6.34
CA ARG A 162 3.01 -10.41 -5.97
C ARG A 162 1.90 -9.86 -6.85
N VAL A 163 0.90 -9.23 -6.26
CA VAL A 163 -0.22 -8.60 -6.95
C VAL A 163 -0.40 -7.17 -6.44
N ALA A 164 -0.86 -6.30 -7.31
CA ALA A 164 -1.35 -4.97 -6.94
C ALA A 164 -2.82 -4.86 -7.35
N LEU A 165 -3.65 -4.33 -6.46
CA LEU A 165 -5.05 -4.00 -6.73
C LEU A 165 -5.15 -2.58 -7.29
N TYR A 166 -6.19 -2.33 -8.08
CA TYR A 166 -6.53 -1.03 -8.65
C TYR A 166 -8.04 -0.91 -8.71
N LEU A 167 -8.56 0.29 -8.44
CA LEU A 167 -9.93 0.64 -8.80
C LEU A 167 -10.01 0.80 -10.32
N ALA A 168 -11.13 0.40 -10.90
CA ALA A 168 -11.34 0.46 -12.35
C ALA A 168 -11.13 1.86 -12.92
N GLU A 169 -11.58 2.89 -12.21
CA GLU A 169 -11.41 4.31 -12.59
C GLU A 169 -9.94 4.77 -12.63
N HIS A 170 -9.03 4.07 -11.97
CA HIS A 170 -7.61 4.43 -11.92
C HIS A 170 -6.72 3.54 -12.80
N VAL A 171 -7.27 2.51 -13.45
CA VAL A 171 -6.51 1.58 -14.30
C VAL A 171 -5.70 2.36 -15.33
N ASP A 172 -6.33 3.34 -15.97
CA ASP A 172 -5.77 4.13 -17.05
C ASP A 172 -4.60 5.01 -16.64
N THR A 173 -4.51 5.41 -15.37
CA THR A 173 -3.47 6.31 -14.87
C THR A 173 -2.36 5.57 -14.13
N LEU A 174 -2.71 4.48 -13.43
CA LEU A 174 -1.81 3.78 -12.52
C LEU A 174 -1.21 2.49 -13.09
N VAL A 175 -1.94 1.76 -13.92
CA VAL A 175 -1.49 0.44 -14.39
C VAL A 175 -0.53 0.64 -15.57
N GLU A 176 0.62 -0.03 -15.51
CA GLU A 176 1.63 0.01 -16.57
C GLU A 176 1.67 -1.30 -17.35
N PRO A 177 1.78 -1.24 -18.69
CA PRO A 177 2.03 -2.44 -19.48
C PRO A 177 3.45 -2.97 -19.17
N PRO A 178 3.61 -4.29 -19.04
CA PRO A 178 4.93 -4.87 -18.84
C PRO A 178 5.82 -4.59 -20.05
N ARG A 179 7.09 -4.28 -19.79
CA ARG A 179 8.06 -3.85 -20.83
C ARG A 179 8.40 -4.96 -21.83
N THR A 180 8.13 -6.22 -21.51
CA THR A 180 8.19 -7.40 -22.41
C THR A 180 7.64 -8.60 -21.64
N PRO A 181 6.68 -9.37 -22.18
CA PRO A 181 6.30 -10.65 -21.57
C PRO A 181 7.50 -11.60 -21.58
N SER A 182 7.87 -12.16 -20.44
CA SER A 182 8.96 -13.14 -20.35
C SER A 182 8.62 -14.40 -21.17
N ALA A 183 7.33 -14.71 -21.29
CA ALA A 183 6.80 -15.89 -21.99
C ALA A 183 6.87 -15.84 -23.52
N THR A 184 7.21 -14.69 -24.15
CA THR A 184 7.40 -14.60 -25.61
C THR A 184 8.81 -14.94 -26.09
N ARG A 185 9.77 -15.21 -25.18
CA ARG A 185 11.11 -15.68 -25.56
C ARG A 185 11.14 -17.20 -25.68
N VAL A 186 11.09 -17.71 -26.90
CA VAL A 186 11.52 -19.08 -27.21
C VAL A 186 13.03 -19.07 -27.39
N PRO A 187 13.83 -19.87 -26.66
CA PRO A 187 15.19 -20.17 -27.08
C PRO A 187 15.14 -21.14 -28.26
N GLY A 188 15.05 -20.61 -29.48
CA GLY A 188 15.14 -21.39 -30.72
C GLY A 188 16.55 -21.34 -31.29
N GLY A 189 17.11 -22.49 -31.65
CA GLY A 189 18.33 -22.57 -32.46
C GLY A 189 18.10 -22.02 -33.88
N PRO A 190 19.17 -21.70 -34.62
CA PRO A 190 19.09 -20.94 -35.88
C PRO A 190 18.35 -21.61 -37.05
N ASP A 191 17.95 -22.89 -36.96
CA ASP A 191 17.47 -23.69 -38.10
C ASP A 191 16.06 -24.32 -37.96
N GLU A 192 15.26 -23.93 -36.97
CA GLU A 192 13.85 -24.38 -36.88
C GLU A 192 12.88 -23.25 -37.29
N ALA A 193 11.91 -23.57 -38.17
CA ALA A 193 10.82 -22.64 -38.48
C ALA A 193 10.14 -22.21 -37.16
N PRO A 194 9.88 -20.90 -36.91
CA PRO A 194 9.40 -20.45 -35.61
C PRO A 194 7.99 -20.98 -35.35
N MET A 195 7.89 -22.09 -34.61
CA MET A 195 6.64 -22.57 -34.05
C MET A 195 6.15 -21.50 -33.07
N GLU A 196 4.93 -20.98 -33.30
CA GLU A 196 4.32 -20.01 -32.40
C GLU A 196 4.29 -20.60 -30.97
N SER A 197 4.81 -19.86 -30.00
CA SER A 197 4.83 -20.34 -28.61
C SER A 197 3.42 -20.48 -28.06
N LEU A 198 3.21 -21.34 -27.06
CA LEU A 198 1.90 -21.47 -26.41
C LEU A 198 1.43 -20.13 -25.83
N ALA A 199 2.35 -19.33 -25.30
CA ALA A 199 2.07 -17.99 -24.81
C ALA A 199 1.56 -17.06 -25.91
N ALA A 200 2.20 -17.05 -27.09
CA ALA A 200 1.73 -16.26 -28.23
C ALA A 200 0.33 -16.68 -28.68
N ARG A 201 0.04 -17.99 -28.74
CA ARG A 201 -1.32 -18.49 -29.02
C ARG A 201 -2.36 -18.04 -27.99
N VAL A 202 -2.03 -18.11 -26.70
CA VAL A 202 -2.92 -17.64 -25.61
C VAL A 202 -3.20 -16.14 -25.75
N LEU A 203 -2.14 -15.34 -25.93
CA LEU A 203 -2.26 -13.88 -26.07
C LEU A 203 -3.10 -13.49 -27.28
N ARG A 204 -2.86 -14.12 -28.43
CA ARG A 204 -3.66 -13.89 -29.65
C ARG A 204 -5.12 -14.27 -29.45
N THR A 205 -5.38 -15.43 -28.83
CA THR A 205 -6.76 -15.88 -28.56
C THR A 205 -7.51 -14.88 -27.68
N LEU A 206 -6.88 -14.40 -26.61
CA LEU A 206 -7.49 -13.41 -25.70
C LEU A 206 -7.64 -12.03 -26.37
N ALA A 207 -6.73 -11.65 -27.26
CA ALA A 207 -6.85 -10.42 -28.04
C ALA A 207 -8.02 -10.46 -29.03
N GLU A 208 -8.25 -11.60 -29.68
CA GLU A 208 -9.30 -11.77 -30.70
C GLU A 208 -10.69 -12.00 -30.07
N ARG A 209 -10.76 -12.78 -28.98
CA ARG A 209 -12.02 -13.23 -28.37
C ARG A 209 -12.38 -12.54 -27.05
N GLY A 210 -11.48 -11.75 -26.48
CA GLY A 210 -11.68 -11.12 -25.17
C GLY A 210 -11.54 -12.09 -24.01
N ALA A 211 -12.32 -11.88 -22.95
CA ALA A 211 -12.25 -12.66 -21.71
C ALA A 211 -12.83 -14.08 -21.90
N LEU A 212 -12.07 -15.10 -21.54
CA LEU A 212 -12.41 -16.51 -21.78
C LEU A 212 -12.27 -17.37 -20.53
N PHE A 213 -13.13 -18.38 -20.39
CA PHE A 213 -12.91 -19.44 -19.40
C PHE A 213 -11.79 -20.38 -19.83
N PHE A 214 -11.17 -21.06 -18.86
CA PHE A 214 -10.05 -21.97 -19.12
C PHE A 214 -10.34 -23.06 -20.16
N HIS A 215 -11.56 -23.63 -20.17
CA HIS A 215 -11.93 -24.66 -21.13
C HIS A 215 -12.05 -24.14 -22.58
N GLU A 216 -12.40 -22.86 -22.75
CA GLU A 216 -12.41 -22.20 -24.06
C GLU A 216 -10.98 -21.97 -24.54
N LEU A 217 -10.10 -21.46 -23.68
CA LEU A 217 -8.67 -21.30 -23.99
C LEU A 217 -8.01 -22.62 -24.37
N LEU A 218 -8.34 -23.72 -23.70
CA LEU A 218 -7.89 -25.06 -24.06
C LEU A 218 -8.31 -25.46 -25.47
N SER A 219 -9.58 -25.22 -25.83
CA SER A 219 -10.13 -25.55 -27.14
C SER A 219 -9.45 -24.76 -28.27
N GLU A 220 -9.21 -23.47 -28.05
CA GLU A 220 -8.61 -22.58 -29.05
C GLU A 220 -7.11 -22.81 -29.22
N THR A 221 -6.38 -22.97 -28.11
CA THR A 221 -4.91 -23.10 -28.14
C THR A 221 -4.43 -24.51 -28.47
N ARG A 222 -5.31 -25.51 -28.35
CA ARG A 222 -5.03 -26.96 -28.48
C ARG A 222 -3.82 -27.43 -27.65
N GLY A 223 -3.55 -26.75 -26.53
CA GLY A 223 -2.47 -27.09 -25.60
C GLY A 223 -2.88 -28.14 -24.58
N PHE A 224 -1.89 -28.69 -23.85
CA PHE A 224 -2.16 -29.54 -22.69
C PHE A 224 -2.61 -28.69 -21.50
N PRO A 225 -3.55 -29.17 -20.65
CA PRO A 225 -4.05 -28.41 -19.51
C PRO A 225 -2.99 -27.85 -18.56
N ALA A 226 -1.99 -28.66 -18.20
CA ALA A 226 -0.92 -28.21 -17.31
C ALA A 226 -0.08 -27.08 -17.92
N ASP A 227 0.22 -27.18 -19.22
CA ASP A 227 1.04 -26.19 -19.93
C ASP A 227 0.29 -24.88 -20.15
N VAL A 228 -1.01 -24.95 -20.48
CA VAL A 228 -1.87 -23.75 -20.60
C VAL A 228 -1.97 -23.05 -19.25
N LEU A 229 -2.20 -23.80 -18.18
CA LEU A 229 -2.29 -23.24 -16.83
C LEU A 229 -0.96 -22.60 -16.40
N ALA A 230 0.17 -23.29 -16.59
CA ALA A 230 1.49 -22.75 -16.30
C ALA A 230 1.79 -21.48 -17.13
N THR A 231 1.36 -21.45 -18.39
CA THR A 231 1.49 -20.28 -19.27
C THR A 231 0.66 -19.10 -18.75
N LEU A 232 -0.59 -19.33 -18.35
CA LEU A 232 -1.44 -18.29 -17.75
C LEU A 232 -0.83 -17.74 -16.46
N TRP A 233 -0.26 -18.60 -15.62
CA TRP A 233 0.45 -18.17 -14.42
C TRP A 233 1.69 -17.33 -14.71
N GLY A 234 2.49 -17.72 -15.72
CA GLY A 234 3.62 -16.92 -16.17
C GLY A 234 3.20 -15.55 -16.71
N LEU A 235 2.16 -15.51 -17.54
CA LEU A 235 1.61 -14.26 -18.08
C LEU A 235 0.98 -13.38 -16.99
N MET A 236 0.37 -13.98 -15.96
CA MET A 236 -0.15 -13.25 -14.81
C MET A 236 1.00 -12.69 -13.98
N ALA A 237 2.06 -13.46 -13.75
CA ALA A 237 3.28 -13.00 -13.09
C ALA A 237 3.91 -11.80 -13.80
N ASP A 238 3.91 -11.83 -15.14
CA ASP A 238 4.37 -10.73 -15.99
C ASP A 238 3.38 -9.55 -16.02
N GLY A 239 2.19 -9.65 -15.41
CA GLY A 239 1.19 -8.58 -15.38
C GLY A 239 0.48 -8.33 -16.71
N VAL A 240 0.45 -9.33 -17.60
CA VAL A 240 -0.16 -9.26 -18.93
C VAL A 240 -1.63 -9.70 -18.91
N VAL A 241 -1.91 -10.79 -18.18
CA VAL A 241 -3.27 -11.33 -18.02
C VAL A 241 -3.78 -11.11 -16.61
N THR A 242 -5.09 -10.95 -16.49
CA THR A 242 -5.81 -10.83 -15.22
C THR A 242 -6.99 -11.81 -15.18
N ASN A 243 -7.75 -11.81 -14.07
CA ASN A 243 -8.91 -12.66 -13.85
C ASN A 243 -10.04 -11.87 -13.15
N ASP A 244 -11.28 -12.28 -13.37
CA ASP A 244 -12.48 -11.67 -12.76
C ASP A 244 -12.81 -12.19 -11.35
N THR A 245 -11.99 -13.10 -10.82
CA THR A 245 -12.03 -13.56 -9.44
C THR A 245 -10.62 -13.76 -8.90
N PHE A 246 -10.47 -13.66 -7.59
CA PHE A 246 -9.20 -13.95 -6.91
C PHE A 246 -9.00 -15.46 -6.65
N LEU A 247 -9.99 -16.29 -7.01
CA LEU A 247 -10.02 -17.72 -6.73
C LEU A 247 -8.80 -18.49 -7.26
N PRO A 248 -8.28 -18.24 -8.48
CA PRO A 248 -7.04 -18.87 -8.96
C PRO A 248 -5.88 -18.73 -7.97
N LEU A 249 -5.66 -17.52 -7.44
CA LEU A 249 -4.55 -17.21 -6.54
C LEU A 249 -4.71 -17.90 -5.19
N ARG A 250 -5.95 -18.01 -4.69
CA ARG A 250 -6.27 -18.77 -3.47
C ARG A 250 -5.92 -20.24 -3.61
N ARG A 251 -6.17 -20.82 -4.80
CA ARG A 251 -5.90 -22.24 -5.10
C ARG A 251 -4.42 -22.53 -5.23
N MET A 252 -3.66 -21.64 -5.87
CA MET A 252 -2.19 -21.72 -5.97
C MET A 252 -1.53 -21.93 -4.59
N GLY A 253 -2.03 -21.26 -3.56
CA GLY A 253 -1.49 -21.34 -2.20
C GLY A 253 -1.98 -22.53 -1.35
N SER A 254 -3.03 -23.26 -1.77
CA SER A 254 -3.80 -24.16 -0.88
C SER A 254 -3.40 -25.63 -0.86
N ASP A 255 -2.58 -26.12 -1.81
CA ASP A 255 -2.43 -27.57 -2.05
C ASP A 255 -1.60 -28.40 -1.04
N ALA A 256 -1.13 -27.84 0.08
CA ALA A 256 -0.27 -28.55 1.04
C ALA A 256 -0.86 -28.81 2.44
N ARG A 257 -1.98 -28.20 2.83
CA ARG A 257 -2.54 -28.39 4.19
C ARG A 257 -3.89 -29.12 4.23
N ASP A 258 -4.71 -29.02 3.19
CA ASP A 258 -6.07 -29.61 3.19
C ASP A 258 -6.19 -30.91 2.37
N SER A 259 -5.14 -31.35 1.70
CA SER A 259 -5.09 -32.59 0.91
C SER A 259 -4.86 -33.87 1.77
N ARG A 260 -4.95 -33.78 3.10
CA ARG A 260 -4.90 -34.94 4.03
C ARG A 260 -6.27 -35.39 4.55
N GLY A 261 -7.37 -34.96 3.94
CA GLY A 261 -8.67 -35.62 4.11
C GLY A 261 -8.71 -36.93 3.30
N PRO A 262 -9.24 -38.05 3.84
CA PRO A 262 -9.29 -39.30 3.10
C PRO A 262 -10.13 -39.11 1.84
N ALA A 263 -9.51 -39.27 0.68
CA ALA A 263 -10.17 -39.29 -0.62
C ALA A 263 -11.17 -40.45 -0.63
N ARG A 264 -12.41 -40.18 -0.18
CA ARG A 264 -13.52 -41.13 -0.31
C ARG A 264 -13.83 -41.24 -1.80
N LEU A 265 -13.50 -42.42 -2.33
CA LEU A 265 -13.99 -43.03 -3.57
C LEU A 265 -15.38 -42.50 -3.95
N ARG A 266 -15.44 -41.49 -4.82
CA ARG A 266 -16.66 -41.10 -5.52
C ARG A 266 -16.51 -41.42 -6.99
N GLY A 267 -17.01 -42.61 -7.33
CA GLY A 267 -17.81 -42.89 -8.52
C GLY A 267 -17.24 -42.53 -9.89
N VAL A 268 -17.05 -43.56 -10.72
CA VAL A 268 -16.67 -43.57 -12.14
C VAL A 268 -17.68 -42.84 -13.08
N ALA A 269 -18.65 -42.10 -12.54
CA ALA A 269 -19.80 -41.55 -13.28
C ALA A 269 -19.66 -40.11 -13.81
N ASN A 270 -18.52 -39.42 -13.66
CA ASN A 270 -18.44 -37.97 -13.94
C ASN A 270 -17.26 -37.51 -14.83
N ARG A 271 -16.72 -38.36 -15.72
CA ARG A 271 -15.65 -37.92 -16.64
C ARG A 271 -16.09 -36.77 -17.56
N ALA A 272 -17.36 -36.69 -17.95
CA ALA A 272 -17.90 -35.62 -18.79
C ALA A 272 -18.15 -34.28 -18.05
N ARG A 273 -18.26 -34.31 -16.71
CA ARG A 273 -18.35 -33.09 -15.87
C ARG A 273 -16.97 -32.58 -15.47
N ALA A 274 -16.00 -33.48 -15.34
CA ALA A 274 -14.60 -33.14 -15.03
C ALA A 274 -13.90 -32.37 -16.15
N THR A 275 -14.31 -32.52 -17.42
CA THR A 275 -13.72 -31.81 -18.57
C THR A 275 -14.20 -30.37 -18.73
N ARG A 276 -15.31 -29.98 -18.09
CA ARG A 276 -15.83 -28.59 -18.12
C ARG A 276 -15.42 -27.76 -16.90
N GLN A 277 -14.92 -28.41 -15.86
CA GLN A 277 -14.41 -27.70 -14.69
C GLN A 277 -12.96 -27.34 -14.93
N ALA A 278 -12.62 -26.07 -14.71
CA ALA A 278 -11.24 -25.66 -14.73
C ALA A 278 -10.44 -26.46 -13.68
N PRO A 279 -9.19 -26.84 -13.96
CA PRO A 279 -8.30 -27.37 -12.93
C PRO A 279 -8.15 -26.35 -11.79
N PRO A 280 -7.80 -26.77 -10.57
CA PRO A 280 -7.49 -25.85 -9.48
C PRO A 280 -6.46 -24.81 -9.92
N GLY A 281 -6.79 -23.53 -9.76
CA GLY A 281 -5.97 -22.42 -10.25
C GLY A 281 -6.33 -21.91 -11.65
N GLY A 282 -7.25 -22.57 -12.36
CA GLY A 282 -7.73 -22.16 -13.69
C GLY A 282 -9.12 -21.48 -13.68
N GLU A 283 -9.70 -21.26 -12.50
CA GLU A 283 -11.05 -20.72 -12.35
C GLU A 283 -11.21 -19.29 -12.88
N GLY A 284 -12.45 -18.85 -13.09
CA GLY A 284 -12.77 -17.51 -13.59
C GLY A 284 -12.54 -17.34 -15.08
N ARG A 285 -12.72 -16.10 -15.54
CA ARG A 285 -12.44 -15.66 -16.90
C ARG A 285 -11.09 -14.96 -16.93
N TRP A 286 -10.22 -15.45 -17.82
CA TRP A 286 -8.91 -14.88 -18.08
C TRP A 286 -9.04 -13.84 -19.19
N SER A 287 -8.43 -12.68 -19.00
CA SER A 287 -8.46 -11.58 -19.97
C SER A 287 -7.10 -10.89 -20.06
N LEU A 288 -6.86 -10.19 -21.17
CA LEU A 288 -5.72 -9.27 -21.28
C LEU A 288 -6.02 -8.03 -20.45
N LEU A 289 -5.04 -7.60 -19.65
CA LEU A 289 -5.12 -6.31 -18.96
C LEU A 289 -4.91 -5.14 -19.94
N PHE A 290 -4.19 -5.38 -21.04
CA PHE A 290 -3.92 -4.43 -22.11
C PHE A 290 -4.32 -5.02 -23.47
N PRO A 291 -5.61 -5.10 -23.80
CA PRO A 291 -6.05 -5.61 -25.08
C PRO A 291 -5.60 -4.68 -26.23
N PRO A 292 -5.11 -5.23 -27.36
CA PRO A 292 -4.73 -4.42 -28.51
C PRO A 292 -5.94 -3.68 -29.09
N GLY A 293 -5.77 -2.41 -29.45
CA GLY A 293 -6.84 -1.58 -29.99
C GLY A 293 -7.73 -0.90 -28.95
N PHE A 294 -7.51 -1.13 -27.65
CA PHE A 294 -8.14 -0.33 -26.60
C PHE A 294 -7.43 1.02 -26.49
N THR A 295 -8.04 2.04 -27.08
CA THR A 295 -7.64 3.44 -26.92
C THR A 295 -8.65 4.14 -26.04
N LEU A 296 -8.17 4.84 -25.02
CA LEU A 296 -9.02 5.70 -24.22
C LEU A 296 -9.58 6.84 -25.08
N ASP A 297 -10.84 7.17 -24.86
CA ASP A 297 -11.50 8.32 -25.51
C ASP A 297 -10.72 9.62 -25.21
N THR A 298 -10.06 9.70 -24.05
CA THR A 298 -9.14 10.77 -23.69
C THR A 298 -7.76 10.19 -23.37
N PRO A 299 -6.70 10.56 -24.11
CA PRO A 299 -5.36 10.06 -23.84
C PRO A 299 -4.82 10.64 -22.53
N VAL A 300 -4.52 9.76 -21.57
CA VAL A 300 -3.87 10.15 -20.30
C VAL A 300 -2.41 10.52 -20.57
N THR A 301 -2.05 11.76 -20.24
CA THR A 301 -0.70 12.31 -20.39
C THR A 301 0.28 11.68 -19.39
N PRO A 302 1.60 11.68 -19.69
CA PRO A 302 2.62 11.25 -18.73
C PRO A 302 2.58 12.03 -17.40
N THR A 303 2.19 13.31 -17.45
CA THR A 303 2.08 14.17 -16.27
C THR A 303 0.92 13.73 -15.37
N GLU A 304 -0.25 13.42 -15.94
CA GLU A 304 -1.40 12.90 -15.18
C GLU A 304 -1.08 11.55 -14.54
N ARG A 305 -0.38 10.65 -15.24
CA ARG A 305 0.11 9.38 -14.66
C ARG A 305 1.06 9.61 -13.50
N ALA A 306 2.00 10.55 -13.65
CA ALA A 306 2.95 10.88 -12.59
C ALA A 306 2.24 11.47 -11.36
N GLU A 307 1.28 12.37 -11.57
CA GLU A 307 0.45 12.95 -10.50
C GLU A 307 -0.39 11.89 -9.78
N ALA A 308 -1.08 11.02 -10.52
CA ALA A 308 -1.91 9.96 -9.94
C ALA A 308 -1.09 9.06 -9.02
N ARG A 309 0.09 8.63 -9.46
CA ARG A 309 0.98 7.75 -8.68
C ARG A 309 1.57 8.44 -7.44
N VAL A 310 2.00 9.70 -7.57
CA VAL A 310 2.49 10.48 -6.42
C VAL A 310 1.36 10.69 -5.42
N THR A 311 0.13 10.91 -5.91
CA THR A 311 -1.05 11.01 -5.06
C THR A 311 -1.31 9.71 -4.30
N ARG A 312 -1.22 8.54 -4.96
CA ARG A 312 -1.36 7.25 -4.26
C ARG A 312 -0.28 7.05 -3.18
N LEU A 313 0.96 7.44 -3.48
CA LEU A 313 2.06 7.39 -2.51
C LEU A 313 1.77 8.27 -1.27
N LEU A 314 1.24 9.48 -1.49
CA LEU A 314 0.85 10.39 -0.41
C LEU A 314 -0.34 9.85 0.41
N LEU A 315 -1.36 9.30 -0.24
CA LEU A 315 -2.51 8.69 0.43
C LEU A 315 -2.12 7.47 1.27
N ARG A 316 -1.15 6.70 0.78
CA ARG A 316 -0.68 5.49 1.47
C ARG A 316 0.20 5.81 2.67
N HIS A 317 1.23 6.63 2.48
CA HIS A 317 2.20 6.92 3.53
C HIS A 317 1.76 8.05 4.46
N GLY A 318 0.89 8.94 4.01
CA GLY A 318 0.53 10.19 4.70
C GLY A 318 1.69 11.21 4.69
N VAL A 319 2.88 10.78 5.09
CA VAL A 319 4.14 11.53 5.02
C VAL A 319 5.12 10.77 4.12
N VAL A 320 5.39 11.30 2.94
CA VAL A 320 6.32 10.73 1.96
C VAL A 320 7.73 11.15 2.29
N LEU A 321 8.60 10.14 2.45
CA LEU A 321 10.03 10.27 2.67
C LEU A 321 10.79 9.73 1.45
N ARG A 322 12.10 9.99 1.40
CA ARG A 322 12.96 9.40 0.35
C ARG A 322 12.94 7.87 0.43
N GLU A 323 12.92 7.34 1.64
CA GLU A 323 12.87 5.92 1.97
C GLU A 323 11.56 5.28 1.50
N SER A 324 10.42 5.99 1.59
CA SER A 324 9.12 5.52 1.08
C SER A 324 9.19 5.16 -0.41
N LEU A 325 9.79 6.04 -1.22
CA LEU A 325 9.96 5.83 -2.67
C LEU A 325 10.92 4.67 -2.99
N THR A 326 11.94 4.50 -2.16
CA THR A 326 12.91 3.41 -2.30
C THR A 326 12.25 2.07 -1.99
N SER A 327 11.43 2.02 -0.93
CA SER A 327 10.71 0.82 -0.51
C SER A 327 9.71 0.32 -1.57
N GLU A 328 9.15 1.23 -2.36
CA GLU A 328 8.21 0.92 -3.44
C GLU A 328 8.87 0.74 -4.81
N SER A 329 10.20 0.79 -4.89
CA SER A 329 10.94 0.69 -6.16
C SER A 329 10.48 1.72 -7.21
N TRP A 330 10.20 2.95 -6.78
CA TRP A 330 9.72 4.02 -7.66
C TRP A 330 10.70 4.29 -8.82
N GLN A 331 10.20 4.27 -10.05
CA GLN A 331 11.01 4.51 -11.25
C GLN A 331 11.57 5.93 -11.26
N GLY A 332 12.90 6.08 -11.35
CA GLY A 332 13.58 7.36 -11.27
C GLY A 332 13.77 7.91 -9.84
N GLY A 333 13.38 7.14 -8.82
CA GLY A 333 13.54 7.49 -7.41
C GLY A 333 12.94 8.84 -7.03
N PHE A 334 13.49 9.48 -6.00
CA PHE A 334 13.01 10.76 -5.49
C PHE A 334 13.09 11.89 -6.53
N ALA A 335 14.11 11.87 -7.40
CA ALA A 335 14.26 12.88 -8.44
C ALA A 335 13.10 12.87 -9.46
N GLY A 336 12.55 11.69 -9.76
CA GLY A 336 11.38 11.55 -10.64
C GLY A 336 10.07 12.04 -10.01
N ALA A 337 9.91 11.87 -8.69
CA ALA A 337 8.71 12.30 -7.97
C ALA A 337 8.73 13.79 -7.56
N TYR A 338 9.91 14.37 -7.38
CA TYR A 338 10.08 15.72 -6.84
C TYR A 338 9.35 16.82 -7.63
N PRO A 339 9.39 16.90 -8.98
CA PRO A 339 8.70 17.95 -9.72
C PRO A 339 7.19 17.97 -9.46
N VAL A 340 6.59 16.79 -9.33
CA VAL A 340 5.16 16.65 -9.02
C VAL A 340 4.89 17.07 -7.57
N LEU A 341 5.70 16.61 -6.62
CA LEU A 341 5.58 16.99 -5.20
C LEU A 341 5.75 18.51 -4.99
N GLU A 342 6.65 19.15 -5.73
CA GLU A 342 6.85 20.61 -5.72
C GLU A 342 5.67 21.37 -6.32
N ALA A 343 5.08 20.87 -7.41
CA ALA A 343 3.86 21.43 -7.98
C ALA A 343 2.67 21.31 -7.02
N LEU A 344 2.52 20.16 -6.36
CA LEU A 344 1.51 19.95 -5.32
C LEU A 344 1.73 20.87 -4.11
N GLU A 345 2.98 21.16 -3.74
CA GLU A 345 3.27 22.12 -2.66
C GLU A 345 2.88 23.55 -3.06
N THR A 346 3.23 23.94 -4.29
CA THR A 346 2.93 25.29 -4.81
C THR A 346 1.43 25.56 -4.86
N THR A 347 0.63 24.52 -5.10
CA THR A 347 -0.84 24.57 -5.10
C THR A 347 -1.45 24.39 -3.70
N GLY A 348 -0.65 24.13 -2.67
CA GLY A 348 -1.10 23.95 -1.28
C GLY A 348 -1.73 22.59 -0.99
N ARG A 349 -1.63 21.62 -1.92
CA ARG A 349 -2.18 20.26 -1.75
C ARG A 349 -1.31 19.38 -0.87
N VAL A 350 -0.02 19.70 -0.72
CA VAL A 350 0.89 19.01 0.20
C VAL A 350 1.71 20.01 1.00
N ARG A 351 2.09 19.61 2.21
CA ARG A 351 2.98 20.38 3.08
C ARG A 351 4.39 19.82 3.01
N ARG A 352 5.37 20.66 2.72
CA ARG A 352 6.78 20.29 2.66
C ARG A 352 7.53 20.71 3.93
N GLY A 353 8.34 19.83 4.51
CA GLY A 353 9.06 20.11 5.75
C GLY A 353 9.92 18.94 6.25
N TYR A 354 10.36 19.04 7.50
CA TYR A 354 11.04 17.96 8.23
C TYR A 354 10.12 17.54 9.37
N PHE A 355 9.40 16.43 9.17
CA PHE A 355 8.37 15.98 10.12
C PHE A 355 8.85 14.90 11.08
N VAL A 356 9.93 14.20 10.75
CA VAL A 356 10.42 13.03 11.48
C VAL A 356 11.92 13.18 11.70
N ASP A 357 12.36 12.99 12.95
CA ASP A 357 13.77 13.05 13.35
C ASP A 357 14.54 11.81 12.89
N GLY A 358 15.84 11.97 12.65
CA GLY A 358 16.73 10.87 12.26
C GLY A 358 16.54 10.35 10.83
N LEU A 359 15.47 10.77 10.15
CA LEU A 359 15.25 10.51 8.72
C LEU A 359 15.64 11.76 7.94
N GLY A 360 16.66 11.61 7.09
CA GLY A 360 17.25 12.71 6.36
C GLY A 360 16.43 13.11 5.13
N GLY A 361 16.69 14.32 4.63
CA GLY A 361 16.06 14.82 3.41
C GLY A 361 14.71 15.49 3.65
N LEU A 362 14.07 15.88 2.55
CA LEU A 362 12.85 16.68 2.57
C LEU A 362 11.61 15.79 2.55
N HIS A 363 10.65 16.06 3.42
CA HIS A 363 9.42 15.27 3.54
C HIS A 363 8.24 16.04 2.95
N PHE A 364 7.25 15.29 2.45
CA PHE A 364 5.99 15.84 1.93
C PHE A 364 4.81 15.16 2.62
N ALA A 365 3.99 15.93 3.32
CA ALA A 365 2.83 15.45 4.04
C ALA A 365 1.55 15.77 3.27
N TRP A 366 0.68 14.77 3.16
CA TRP A 366 -0.72 14.92 2.78
C TRP A 366 -1.44 15.83 3.80
N PRO A 367 -2.53 16.54 3.42
CA PRO A 367 -3.27 17.39 4.34
C PRO A 367 -3.70 16.64 5.61
N GLY A 368 -3.41 17.23 6.78
CA GLY A 368 -3.70 16.65 8.09
C GLY A 368 -2.75 15.54 8.56
N ALA A 369 -1.90 14.99 7.69
CA ALA A 369 -0.99 13.90 8.06
C ALA A 369 0.08 14.35 9.06
N ALA A 370 0.66 15.54 8.88
CA ALA A 370 1.67 16.09 9.79
C ALA A 370 1.09 16.42 11.19
N GLU A 371 -0.15 16.90 11.25
CA GLU A 371 -0.87 17.16 12.50
C GLU A 371 -1.16 15.84 13.24
N ARG A 372 -1.68 14.84 12.53
CA ARG A 372 -1.96 13.52 13.09
C ARG A 372 -0.69 12.80 13.56
N LEU A 373 0.41 12.92 12.81
CA LEU A 373 1.72 12.40 13.21
C LEU A 373 2.17 13.01 14.54
N ARG A 374 2.00 14.33 14.72
CA ARG A 374 2.33 15.04 15.96
C ARG A 374 1.45 14.62 17.14
N GLN A 375 0.16 14.40 16.91
CA GLN A 375 -0.76 13.91 17.95
C GLN A 375 -0.34 12.55 18.50
N LEU A 376 0.34 11.73 17.70
CA LEU A 376 0.81 10.40 18.08
C LEU A 376 2.23 10.39 18.69
N ARG A 377 2.88 11.56 18.83
CA ARG A 377 4.24 11.67 19.38
C ARG A 377 4.35 11.12 20.80
N THR A 378 3.38 11.44 21.66
CA THR A 378 3.41 11.06 23.07
C THR A 378 2.18 10.26 23.40
N ARG A 379 2.35 9.05 23.96
CA ARG A 379 1.27 8.28 24.57
C ARG A 379 1.25 8.58 26.06
N ALA A 380 0.06 8.66 26.66
CA ALA A 380 -0.07 8.77 28.12
C ALA A 380 0.57 7.56 28.79
N ALA A 381 1.41 7.78 29.80
CA ALA A 381 2.16 6.72 30.49
C ALA A 381 1.27 5.68 31.21
N GLU A 382 0.02 6.04 31.47
CA GLU A 382 -1.01 5.22 32.13
C GLU A 382 -1.94 4.50 31.14
N ALA A 383 -1.89 4.84 29.85
CA ALA A 383 -2.71 4.16 28.86
C ALA A 383 -2.23 2.71 28.66
N PRO A 384 -3.14 1.74 28.45
CA PRO A 384 -2.74 0.38 28.14
C PRO A 384 -1.90 0.36 26.87
N ALA A 385 -0.88 -0.49 26.84
CA ALA A 385 -0.01 -0.64 25.68
C ALA A 385 -0.81 -1.13 24.48
N GLU A 386 -0.72 -0.43 23.35
CA GLU A 386 -1.35 -0.86 22.11
C GLU A 386 -0.46 -1.87 21.41
N VAL A 387 -0.99 -3.06 21.15
CA VAL A 387 -0.26 -4.13 20.47
C VAL A 387 -0.90 -4.42 19.14
N LEU A 388 -0.13 -4.26 18.07
CA LEU A 388 -0.56 -4.55 16.71
C LEU A 388 0.26 -5.69 16.13
N GLN A 389 -0.44 -6.71 15.61
CA GLN A 389 0.17 -7.75 14.79
C GLN A 389 -0.06 -7.40 13.31
N LEU A 390 1.02 -7.31 12.54
CA LEU A 390 0.95 -7.03 11.11
C LEU A 390 1.75 -8.06 10.31
N ALA A 391 1.39 -8.25 9.04
CA ALA A 391 2.29 -8.90 8.10
C ALA A 391 3.55 -8.06 7.93
N ALA A 392 4.72 -8.70 7.85
CA ALA A 392 5.97 -7.97 7.62
C ALA A 392 5.99 -7.26 6.25
N THR A 393 5.13 -7.68 5.32
CA THR A 393 4.96 -7.11 3.97
C THR A 393 3.95 -5.97 3.92
N ASP A 394 3.18 -5.74 4.99
CA ASP A 394 2.10 -4.75 5.05
C ASP A 394 2.65 -3.30 4.96
N PRO A 395 2.13 -2.41 4.09
CA PRO A 395 2.61 -1.02 3.97
C PRO A 395 2.36 -0.18 5.24
N ALA A 396 1.44 -0.59 6.12
CA ALA A 396 1.22 0.05 7.42
C ALA A 396 2.37 -0.20 8.41
N GLN A 397 3.24 -1.16 8.11
CA GLN A 397 4.40 -1.49 8.92
C GLN A 397 5.61 -0.71 8.37
N PRO A 398 6.28 0.14 9.19
CA PRO A 398 7.40 0.95 8.70
C PRO A 398 8.79 0.27 8.71
N TYR A 399 9.06 -0.72 9.56
CA TYR A 399 10.40 -1.30 9.69
C TYR A 399 10.80 -2.19 8.50
N GLY A 400 12.05 -2.07 8.09
CA GLY A 400 12.54 -2.68 6.86
C GLY A 400 12.02 -2.02 5.59
N ALA A 401 11.35 -0.86 5.70
CA ALA A 401 10.89 -0.04 4.60
C ALA A 401 11.36 1.40 4.81
N VAL A 402 10.59 2.20 5.56
CA VAL A 402 10.90 3.59 5.87
C VAL A 402 11.81 3.69 7.10
N LEU A 403 11.62 2.82 8.09
CA LEU A 403 12.51 2.67 9.24
C LEU A 403 13.47 1.50 9.01
N PRO A 404 14.73 1.59 9.47
CA PRO A 404 15.62 0.44 9.47
C PRO A 404 15.09 -0.65 10.42
N TRP A 405 15.46 -1.90 10.16
CA TRP A 405 15.25 -2.94 11.17
C TRP A 405 16.06 -2.63 12.43
N PRO A 406 15.53 -2.88 13.63
CA PRO A 406 16.32 -2.75 14.85
C PRO A 406 17.45 -3.78 14.88
N VAL A 407 18.50 -3.46 15.63
CA VAL A 407 19.59 -4.40 15.90
C VAL A 407 19.07 -5.45 16.89
N GLY A 408 19.27 -6.72 16.58
CA GLY A 408 18.77 -7.83 17.40
C GLY A 408 19.41 -9.17 17.03
N PRO A 409 19.11 -10.24 17.79
CA PRO A 409 19.75 -11.55 17.62
C PRO A 409 19.34 -12.29 16.34
N GLY A 410 18.29 -11.83 15.66
CA GLY A 410 17.70 -12.49 14.49
C GLY A 410 17.81 -11.70 13.19
N ARG A 411 17.53 -12.38 12.07
CA ARG A 411 17.40 -11.77 10.75
C ARG A 411 15.96 -11.37 10.48
N PHE A 412 15.75 -10.09 10.23
CA PHE A 412 14.46 -9.53 9.85
C PHE A 412 14.34 -9.41 8.33
N ALA A 413 13.15 -9.67 7.79
CA ALA A 413 12.87 -9.50 6.38
C ALA A 413 11.37 -9.25 6.13
N ARG A 414 11.05 -8.44 5.12
CA ARG A 414 9.69 -8.25 4.61
C ARG A 414 9.34 -9.39 3.65
N THR A 415 9.11 -10.58 4.20
CA THR A 415 8.83 -11.80 3.43
C THR A 415 7.39 -12.28 3.65
N ALA A 416 6.77 -12.87 2.62
CA ALA A 416 5.42 -13.40 2.71
C ALA A 416 5.26 -14.39 3.87
N GLY A 417 4.17 -14.25 4.63
CA GLY A 417 3.88 -15.08 5.81
C GLY A 417 4.68 -14.72 7.06
N ALA A 418 5.66 -13.81 6.99
CA ALA A 418 6.30 -13.27 8.18
C ALA A 418 5.35 -12.28 8.90
N ARG A 419 5.49 -12.20 10.23
CA ARG A 419 4.66 -11.36 11.10
C ARG A 419 5.53 -10.53 12.02
N VAL A 420 5.06 -9.34 12.34
CA VAL A 420 5.67 -8.46 13.33
C VAL A 420 4.67 -8.06 14.40
N TRP A 421 5.17 -7.74 15.58
CA TRP A 421 4.40 -7.17 16.67
C TRP A 421 4.98 -5.80 17.02
N LEU A 422 4.11 -4.79 16.93
CA LEU A 422 4.41 -3.43 17.34
C LEU A 422 3.74 -3.19 18.69
N VAL A 423 4.50 -2.74 19.70
CA VAL A 423 3.97 -2.29 20.98
C VAL A 423 4.19 -0.79 21.07
N ASP A 424 3.09 -0.03 21.08
CA ASP A 424 3.09 1.44 21.00
C ASP A 424 3.96 1.97 19.84
N GLY A 425 3.95 1.24 18.72
CA GLY A 425 4.70 1.53 17.50
C GLY A 425 6.14 1.01 17.47
N ALA A 426 6.72 0.59 18.59
CA ALA A 426 8.04 -0.02 18.62
C ALA A 426 7.97 -1.49 18.18
N LEU A 427 8.85 -1.92 17.26
CA LEU A 427 8.98 -3.34 16.92
C LEU A 427 9.48 -4.13 18.15
N THR A 428 8.66 -5.05 18.65
CA THR A 428 8.99 -5.88 19.83
C THR A 428 9.20 -7.34 19.51
N ALA A 429 8.60 -7.82 18.42
CA ALA A 429 8.87 -9.16 17.94
C ALA A 429 8.70 -9.31 16.43
N TYR A 430 9.41 -10.29 15.90
CA TYR A 430 9.33 -10.75 14.53
C TYR A 430 9.25 -12.27 14.51
N ARG A 431 8.42 -12.79 13.61
CA ARG A 431 8.30 -14.22 13.35
C ARG A 431 8.40 -14.45 11.86
N GLY A 432 9.36 -15.27 11.46
CA GLY A 432 9.57 -15.62 10.05
C GLY A 432 8.44 -16.50 9.49
N PRO A 433 8.45 -16.76 8.17
CA PRO A 433 7.39 -17.51 7.48
C PRO A 433 7.20 -18.95 7.98
N SER A 434 8.22 -19.54 8.59
CA SER A 434 8.13 -20.89 9.19
C SER A 434 7.18 -20.95 10.39
N GLY A 435 6.90 -19.82 11.03
CA GLY A 435 6.03 -19.71 12.20
C GLY A 435 6.61 -20.29 13.50
N LYS A 436 7.80 -20.90 13.46
CA LYS A 436 8.37 -21.69 14.58
C LYS A 436 9.24 -20.87 15.53
N ASN A 437 9.94 -19.87 15.01
CA ASN A 437 10.95 -19.12 15.76
C ASN A 437 10.49 -17.66 15.93
N LEU A 438 10.49 -17.20 17.18
CA LEU A 438 10.24 -15.81 17.53
C LEU A 438 11.57 -15.10 17.78
N VAL A 439 11.74 -13.93 17.18
CA VAL A 439 12.86 -13.01 17.46
C VAL A 439 12.29 -11.84 18.23
N THR A 440 12.83 -11.54 19.41
CA THR A 440 12.37 -10.45 20.26
C THR A 440 13.31 -9.25 20.17
N VAL A 441 12.73 -8.06 20.32
CA VAL A 441 13.41 -6.77 20.36
C VAL A 441 12.78 -5.99 21.50
N LEU A 442 13.09 -6.41 22.73
CA LEU A 442 12.53 -5.78 23.92
C LEU A 442 13.44 -4.63 24.38
N PRO A 443 12.90 -3.60 25.04
CA PRO A 443 13.71 -2.57 25.68
C PRO A 443 14.73 -3.15 26.67
N ASP A 444 15.85 -2.46 26.85
CA ASP A 444 16.90 -2.90 27.78
C ASP A 444 16.66 -2.48 29.23
N THR A 445 15.76 -1.53 29.45
CA THR A 445 15.49 -0.93 30.77
C THR A 445 14.21 -1.47 31.40
N GLU A 446 14.26 -1.72 32.70
CA GLU A 446 13.05 -1.93 33.51
C GLU A 446 12.44 -0.59 33.93
N PRO A 447 11.10 -0.46 34.00
CA PRO A 447 10.06 -1.48 33.82
C PRO A 447 9.57 -1.67 32.37
N GLN A 448 10.17 -0.99 31.38
CA GLN A 448 9.69 -1.00 30.00
C GLN A 448 9.83 -2.37 29.35
N ARG A 449 10.91 -3.11 29.65
CA ARG A 449 11.11 -4.49 29.20
C ARG A 449 9.97 -5.40 29.65
N ALA A 450 9.66 -5.40 30.95
CA ALA A 450 8.57 -6.21 31.51
C ALA A 450 7.20 -5.86 30.91
N ARG A 451 6.90 -4.57 30.72
CA ARG A 451 5.67 -4.11 30.08
C ARG A 451 5.57 -4.59 28.62
N GLY A 452 6.66 -4.46 27.85
CA GLY A 452 6.71 -4.91 26.47
C GLY A 452 6.55 -6.43 26.34
N ALA A 453 7.23 -7.20 27.20
CA ALA A 453 7.12 -8.65 27.23
C ALA A 453 5.69 -9.12 27.57
N ALA A 454 5.07 -8.52 28.60
CA ALA A 454 3.69 -8.84 28.98
C ALA A 454 2.70 -8.55 27.84
N ALA A 455 2.81 -7.37 27.23
CA ALA A 455 1.94 -6.95 26.14
C ALA A 455 2.10 -7.84 24.90
N LEU A 456 3.34 -8.16 24.53
CA LEU A 456 3.66 -9.08 23.43
C LEU A 456 3.04 -10.46 23.66
N VAL A 457 3.25 -11.05 24.83
CA VAL A 457 2.77 -12.41 25.12
C VAL A 457 1.24 -12.46 25.21
N ALA A 458 0.60 -11.42 25.75
CA ALA A 458 -0.85 -11.30 25.73
C ALA A 458 -1.40 -11.30 24.30
N ALA A 459 -0.74 -10.60 23.37
CA ALA A 459 -1.11 -10.61 21.96
C ALA A 459 -0.81 -11.95 21.28
N LEU A 460 0.31 -12.60 21.58
CA LEU A 460 0.60 -13.95 21.07
C LEU A 460 -0.47 -14.96 21.51
N ALA A 461 -0.97 -14.84 22.73
CA ALA A 461 -2.02 -15.71 23.24
C ALA A 461 -3.35 -15.57 22.49
N THR A 462 -3.65 -14.45 21.85
CA THR A 462 -4.89 -14.30 21.04
C THR A 462 -4.69 -14.71 19.58
N CYS A 463 -3.45 -14.95 19.14
CA CYS A 463 -3.13 -15.28 17.76
C CYS A 463 -3.23 -16.80 17.49
N PRO A 464 -4.10 -17.26 16.56
CA PRO A 464 -4.21 -18.68 16.20
C PRO A 464 -2.87 -19.26 15.69
N ASP A 465 -2.11 -18.46 14.95
CA ASP A 465 -0.83 -18.84 14.37
C ASP A 465 0.31 -18.90 15.40
N ALA A 466 0.11 -18.46 16.65
CA ALA A 466 1.12 -18.46 17.72
C ALA A 466 0.89 -19.59 18.75
N THR A 467 0.19 -20.65 18.34
CA THR A 467 -0.08 -21.84 19.16
C THR A 467 1.17 -22.63 19.50
N HIS A 468 2.21 -22.61 18.65
CA HIS A 468 3.44 -23.37 18.85
C HIS A 468 4.67 -22.50 18.59
N LEU A 469 5.60 -22.48 19.55
CA LEU A 469 6.89 -21.79 19.43
C LEU A 469 8.00 -22.80 19.73
N GLU A 470 8.89 -23.04 18.76
CA GLU A 470 10.02 -23.97 18.91
C GLU A 470 11.23 -23.26 19.55
N ALA A 471 11.43 -21.98 19.24
CA ALA A 471 12.54 -21.19 19.77
C ALA A 471 12.17 -19.71 19.94
N VAL A 472 12.82 -19.06 20.91
CA VAL A 472 12.81 -17.61 21.12
C VAL A 472 14.27 -17.15 21.14
N ASP A 473 14.64 -16.25 20.24
CA ASP A 473 16.02 -15.72 20.09
C ASP A 473 17.10 -16.81 19.95
N GLY A 474 16.73 -17.93 19.32
CA GLY A 474 17.62 -19.08 19.11
C GLY A 474 17.74 -20.03 20.31
N ALA A 475 17.14 -19.70 21.45
CA ALA A 475 17.09 -20.55 22.64
C ALA A 475 15.72 -21.22 22.81
N HIS A 476 15.65 -22.22 23.69
CA HIS A 476 14.37 -22.84 24.05
C HIS A 476 13.46 -21.79 24.74
N PRO A 477 12.15 -21.71 24.43
CA PRO A 477 11.30 -20.62 24.94
C PRO A 477 11.25 -20.49 26.47
N ARG A 478 11.48 -21.58 27.22
CA ARG A 478 11.56 -21.58 28.70
C ARG A 478 12.85 -20.99 29.27
N GLU A 479 13.90 -20.93 28.47
CA GLU A 479 15.19 -20.34 28.85
C GLU A 479 15.28 -18.87 28.40
N SER A 480 14.28 -18.42 27.63
CA SER A 480 14.23 -17.06 27.11
C SER A 480 13.73 -16.06 28.17
N ALA A 481 14.01 -14.78 27.93
CA ALA A 481 13.46 -13.70 28.74
C ALA A 481 11.92 -13.75 28.80
N LEU A 482 11.23 -14.27 27.78
CA LEU A 482 9.76 -14.35 27.75
C LEU A 482 9.16 -15.47 28.62
N ALA A 483 9.98 -16.36 29.19
CA ALA A 483 9.48 -17.56 29.87
C ALA A 483 8.42 -17.31 30.95
N PRO A 484 8.58 -16.35 31.90
CA PRO A 484 7.59 -16.11 32.95
C PRO A 484 6.22 -15.70 32.38
N TRP A 485 6.23 -14.87 31.34
CA TRP A 485 5.02 -14.39 30.68
C TRP A 485 4.35 -15.48 29.85
N LEU A 486 5.12 -16.31 29.14
CA LEU A 486 4.60 -17.44 28.37
C LEU A 486 3.88 -18.44 29.30
N GLU A 487 4.48 -18.74 30.45
CA GLU A 487 3.87 -19.65 31.43
C GLU A 487 2.58 -19.08 32.02
N ALA A 488 2.57 -17.79 32.35
CA ALA A 488 1.38 -17.07 32.83
C ALA A 488 0.25 -17.04 31.78
N ALA A 489 0.59 -16.95 30.49
CA ALA A 489 -0.37 -16.98 29.38
C ALA A 489 -0.87 -18.39 29.01
N GLY A 490 -0.43 -19.43 29.75
CA GLY A 490 -0.90 -20.80 29.59
C GLY A 490 -0.14 -21.62 28.55
N TYR A 491 1.03 -21.17 28.10
CA TYR A 491 1.93 -22.01 27.31
C TYR A 491 2.49 -23.14 28.18
N ARG A 492 2.58 -24.34 27.61
CA ARG A 492 3.08 -25.56 28.26
C ARG A 492 4.17 -26.17 27.38
N ALA A 493 5.12 -26.88 28.01
CA ALA A 493 6.16 -27.55 27.26
C ALA A 493 5.59 -28.60 26.31
N SER A 494 6.16 -28.66 25.12
CA SER A 494 5.99 -29.75 24.16
C SER A 494 7.33 -30.46 23.98
N ALA A 495 7.36 -31.56 23.21
CA ALA A 495 8.61 -32.23 22.87
C ALA A 495 9.59 -31.33 22.08
N ARG A 496 9.10 -30.24 21.46
CA ARG A 496 9.89 -29.28 20.67
C ARG A 496 9.42 -27.85 20.93
N GLY A 497 9.67 -27.32 22.13
CA GLY A 497 9.37 -25.93 22.49
C GLY A 497 8.18 -25.78 23.42
N VAL A 498 7.34 -24.79 23.17
CA VAL A 498 6.12 -24.52 23.95
C VAL A 498 4.88 -24.47 23.07
N PHE A 499 3.76 -24.92 23.64
CA PHE A 499 2.47 -24.98 22.97
C PHE A 499 1.37 -24.39 23.84
N ARG A 500 0.40 -23.72 23.22
CA ARG A 500 -0.84 -23.26 23.88
C ARG A 500 -2.04 -23.79 23.12
N ARG A 501 -2.98 -24.41 23.85
CA ARG A 501 -4.30 -24.74 23.30
C ARG A 501 -5.09 -23.44 23.13
N VAL A 502 -5.47 -23.11 21.91
CA VAL A 502 -6.47 -22.05 21.68
C VAL A 502 -7.81 -22.62 22.11
N SER A 503 -8.38 -22.07 23.19
CA SER A 503 -9.78 -22.34 23.52
C SER A 503 -10.62 -21.72 22.41
N THR A 504 -11.42 -22.52 21.70
CA THR A 504 -12.32 -22.07 20.64
C THR A 504 -13.66 -21.56 21.18
N ASP A 505 -13.74 -21.12 22.45
CA ASP A 505 -14.96 -20.52 22.99
C ASP A 505 -15.06 -19.04 22.59
N PRO A 506 -16.05 -18.64 21.76
CA PRO A 506 -16.24 -17.24 21.35
C PRO A 506 -16.88 -16.36 22.44
N GLY A 507 -16.82 -16.75 23.72
CA GLY A 507 -17.66 -16.18 24.79
C GLY A 507 -16.98 -15.55 26.00
N SER A 508 -15.64 -15.58 26.15
CA SER A 508 -14.99 -15.16 27.41
C SER A 508 -14.11 -13.92 27.35
N ALA A 509 -14.35 -13.00 26.40
CA ALA A 509 -13.85 -11.64 26.50
C ALA A 509 -14.77 -10.82 27.43
N GLY A 510 -14.79 -11.21 28.71
CA GLY A 510 -15.60 -10.57 29.74
C GLY A 510 -14.91 -10.71 31.08
N THR A 511 -14.36 -9.59 31.56
CA THR A 511 -14.03 -9.28 32.96
C THR A 511 -13.21 -10.33 33.73
N ASN A 512 -11.90 -10.07 33.87
CA ASN A 512 -11.14 -10.51 35.04
C ASN A 512 -10.16 -9.40 35.44
N HIS A 513 -10.60 -8.50 36.33
CA HIS A 513 -9.72 -7.76 37.20
C HIS A 513 -9.32 -8.67 38.37
N PRO A 514 -8.04 -8.81 38.73
CA PRO A 514 -7.66 -9.38 40.02
C PRO A 514 -7.73 -8.31 41.13
N PRO A 515 -7.88 -8.73 42.40
CA PRO A 515 -8.16 -7.85 43.55
C PRO A 515 -7.03 -6.89 43.92
#